data_AF-A0A4U5MFK0-F1
#
_entry.id   AF-A0A4U5MFK0-F1
#
_cell.length_a   1.000
_cell.length_b   1.000
_cell.length_c   1.000
_cell.angle_alpha   90.00
_cell.angle_beta   90.00
_cell.angle_gamma   90.00
#
_symmetry.space_group_name_H-M   'P 1'
#
loop_
_entity.id
_entity.type
_entity.pdbx_description
1 polymer ?
#
loop_
_entity_poly.entity_id
_entity_poly.type
_entity_poly.pdbx_seq_one_letter_code
_entity_poly.pdbx_strand_id
1 'polypeptide(L)'
;MQKIFCFAAFAVAMACADEVISARAYVFRAPPKGSEYDVRSLETIGVIDFHQVGGVVKVNGSVEGLTPGKHGFHVHQKGDISNACLATGPHFNPTNKAHGAPTDSERHVGDLGNLESPTNGPTDIVIEDKFISLNGAYSILGRAIVIHEKADDLGKGGTEASKVSGDAGARIACGVIGITSA
;
A
#
# COMPACT_ATOMS: atom_id res chain seq x y z
N MET A 1 -17.74 59.27 31.80
CA MET A 1 -16.76 58.89 30.75
C MET A 1 -15.81 57.92 31.44
N GLN A 2 -15.61 56.65 31.10
CA GLN A 2 -15.86 55.82 29.93
C GLN A 2 -16.19 54.41 30.48
N LYS A 3 -17.26 53.77 30.01
CA LYS A 3 -17.62 52.40 30.43
C LYS A 3 -16.66 51.41 29.77
N ILE A 4 -16.12 50.50 30.58
CA ILE A 4 -15.38 49.31 30.17
C ILE A 4 -16.31 48.44 29.32
N PHE A 5 -15.95 48.20 28.07
CA PHE A 5 -16.54 47.12 27.27
C PHE A 5 -15.47 46.05 27.07
N CYS A 6 -15.60 44.94 27.81
CA CYS A 6 -15.01 43.67 27.44
C CYS A 6 -15.72 43.20 26.16
N PHE A 7 -15.04 43.22 25.02
CA PHE A 7 -15.43 42.41 23.88
C PHE A 7 -14.68 41.08 23.98
N ALA A 8 -15.42 40.05 24.40
CA ALA A 8 -15.00 38.66 24.21
C ALA A 8 -14.96 38.39 22.70
N ALA A 9 -13.76 38.22 22.15
CA ALA A 9 -13.59 37.71 20.80
C ALA A 9 -13.97 36.22 20.81
N PHE A 10 -15.08 35.92 20.16
CA PHE A 10 -15.52 34.56 19.85
C PHE A 10 -14.40 33.85 19.11
N ALA A 11 -13.77 32.87 19.75
CA ALA A 11 -12.92 31.90 19.06
C ALA A 11 -13.84 31.08 18.15
N VAL A 12 -13.76 31.33 16.84
CA VAL A 12 -14.30 30.39 15.86
C VAL A 12 -13.38 29.18 15.93
N ALA A 13 -13.80 28.17 16.69
CA ALA A 13 -13.26 26.82 16.54
C ALA A 13 -13.65 26.37 15.12
N MET A 14 -12.78 26.64 14.15
CA MET A 14 -12.81 26.02 12.85
C MET A 14 -12.61 24.53 13.12
N ALA A 15 -13.71 23.77 13.13
CA ALA A 15 -13.60 22.33 13.05
C ALA A 15 -12.90 22.04 11.72
N CYS A 16 -11.63 21.66 11.78
CA CYS A 16 -10.96 21.04 10.65
C CYS A 16 -11.80 19.79 10.34
N ALA A 17 -12.61 19.83 9.29
CA ALA A 17 -13.11 18.60 8.72
C ALA A 17 -11.87 17.80 8.34
N ASP A 18 -11.68 16.62 8.93
CA ASP A 18 -10.60 15.72 8.52
C ASP A 18 -10.73 15.51 7.02
N GLU A 19 -9.75 15.99 6.25
CA GLU A 19 -9.71 15.83 4.81
C GLU A 19 -9.55 14.33 4.51
N VAL A 20 -10.64 13.70 4.06
CA VAL A 20 -10.64 12.29 3.70
C VAL A 20 -10.09 12.15 2.29
N ILE A 21 -8.78 11.93 2.21
CA ILE A 21 -8.14 11.55 0.95
C ILE A 21 -8.48 10.08 0.69
N SER A 22 -8.93 9.78 -0.53
CA SER A 22 -9.19 8.42 -0.99
C SER A 22 -8.40 8.13 -2.26
N ALA A 23 -7.95 6.90 -2.39
CA ALA A 23 -7.25 6.40 -3.55
C ALA A 23 -7.67 4.98 -3.88
N ARG A 24 -7.35 4.54 -5.10
CA ARG A 24 -7.66 3.21 -5.61
C ARG A 24 -6.52 2.67 -6.45
N ALA A 25 -6.28 1.37 -6.35
CA ALA A 25 -5.46 0.62 -7.28
C ALA A 25 -6.32 -0.45 -7.97
N TYR A 26 -6.28 -0.48 -9.30
CA TYR A 26 -6.70 -1.65 -10.07
C TYR A 26 -5.49 -2.59 -10.15
N VAL A 27 -5.68 -3.82 -9.70
CA VAL A 27 -4.59 -4.80 -9.59
C VAL A 27 -4.56 -5.64 -10.85
N PHE A 28 -3.44 -5.58 -11.57
CA PHE A 28 -3.22 -6.31 -12.81
C PHE A 28 -2.34 -7.53 -12.57
N ARG A 29 -2.71 -8.67 -13.15
CA ARG A 29 -1.88 -9.88 -13.12
C ARG A 29 -0.59 -9.64 -13.87
N ALA A 30 0.53 -10.00 -13.26
CA ALA A 30 1.82 -9.98 -13.94
C ALA A 30 1.85 -11.09 -14.99
N PRO A 31 2.26 -10.80 -16.23
CA PRO A 31 2.40 -11.81 -17.26
C PRO A 31 3.57 -12.74 -16.94
N PRO A 32 3.58 -13.98 -17.47
CA PRO A 32 4.67 -14.92 -17.27
C PRO A 32 6.01 -14.33 -17.67
N LYS A 33 7.07 -14.65 -16.91
CA LYS A 33 8.41 -14.15 -17.20
C LYS A 33 8.84 -14.50 -18.63
N GLY A 34 9.22 -13.48 -19.40
CA GLY A 34 9.70 -13.63 -20.78
C GLY A 34 8.62 -13.69 -21.85
N SER A 35 7.32 -13.59 -21.49
CA SER A 35 6.27 -13.41 -22.49
C SER A 35 6.29 -11.98 -23.04
N GLU A 36 6.02 -11.83 -24.34
CA GLU A 36 5.62 -10.54 -24.91
C GLU A 36 4.17 -10.24 -24.51
N TYR A 37 3.90 -9.01 -24.10
CA TYR A 37 2.56 -8.60 -23.67
C TYR A 37 2.35 -7.10 -23.88
N ASP A 38 1.08 -6.70 -24.04
CA ASP A 38 0.68 -5.30 -24.02
C ASP A 38 0.20 -4.95 -22.60
N VAL A 39 0.76 -3.89 -22.02
CA VAL A 39 0.33 -3.39 -20.71
C VAL A 39 -1.17 -3.03 -20.68
N ARG A 40 -1.76 -2.72 -21.83
CA ARG A 40 -3.18 -2.38 -21.98
C ARG A 40 -4.09 -3.60 -21.98
N SER A 41 -3.54 -4.80 -22.16
CA SER A 41 -4.29 -6.06 -22.19
C SER A 41 -4.09 -6.90 -20.92
N LEU A 42 -3.49 -6.35 -19.87
CA LEU A 42 -3.32 -7.06 -18.62
C LEU A 42 -4.69 -7.33 -17.97
N GLU A 43 -4.84 -8.54 -17.45
CA GLU A 43 -6.03 -8.95 -16.70
C GLU A 43 -6.08 -8.18 -15.37
N THR A 44 -7.17 -7.44 -15.15
CA THR A 44 -7.50 -6.91 -13.83
C THR A 44 -8.04 -8.04 -12.97
N ILE A 45 -7.38 -8.32 -11.85
CA ILE A 45 -7.77 -9.41 -10.93
C ILE A 45 -8.40 -8.89 -9.64
N GLY A 46 -8.44 -7.58 -9.43
CA GLY A 46 -9.03 -7.02 -8.23
C GLY A 46 -8.90 -5.51 -8.12
N VAL A 47 -9.48 -4.98 -7.05
CA VAL A 47 -9.53 -3.55 -6.74
C VAL A 47 -9.20 -3.36 -5.28
N ILE A 48 -8.36 -2.38 -4.99
CA ILE A 48 -7.94 -2.03 -3.63
C ILE A 48 -8.20 -0.54 -3.43
N ASP A 49 -9.01 -0.22 -2.43
CA ASP A 49 -9.33 1.12 -1.98
C ASP A 49 -8.49 1.49 -0.76
N PHE A 50 -8.02 2.73 -0.75
CA PHE A 50 -7.24 3.33 0.32
C PHE A 50 -7.99 4.55 0.83
N HIS A 51 -8.27 4.59 2.13
CA HIS A 51 -8.95 5.71 2.76
C HIS A 51 -8.14 6.19 3.95
N GLN A 52 -7.72 7.45 3.92
CA GLN A 52 -7.03 8.05 5.06
C GLN A 52 -8.01 8.78 5.98
N VAL A 53 -7.99 8.43 7.26
CA VAL A 53 -8.71 9.14 8.32
C VAL A 53 -7.72 9.47 9.42
N GLY A 54 -7.41 10.76 9.58
CA GLY A 54 -6.33 11.22 10.43
C GLY A 54 -4.97 10.64 10.01
N GLY A 55 -4.28 9.98 10.94
CA GLY A 55 -2.97 9.35 10.71
C GLY A 55 -3.01 7.87 10.33
N VAL A 56 -4.18 7.32 9.97
CA VAL A 56 -4.34 5.91 9.63
C VAL A 56 -4.87 5.79 8.21
N VAL A 57 -4.27 4.91 7.42
CA VAL A 57 -4.79 4.51 6.10
C VAL A 57 -5.44 3.14 6.23
N LYS A 58 -6.71 3.06 5.86
CA LYS A 58 -7.45 1.82 5.71
C LYS A 58 -7.32 1.33 4.29
N VAL A 59 -6.88 0.08 4.12
CA VAL A 59 -6.71 -0.59 2.84
C VAL A 59 -7.75 -1.70 2.77
N ASN A 60 -8.73 -1.58 1.87
CA ASN A 60 -9.82 -2.53 1.72
C ASN A 60 -9.97 -2.95 0.27
N GLY A 61 -10.27 -4.21 0.01
CA GLY A 61 -10.51 -4.69 -1.34
C GLY A 61 -10.48 -6.20 -1.44
N SER A 62 -10.35 -6.68 -2.67
CA SER A 62 -10.17 -8.10 -2.93
C SER A 62 -9.45 -8.33 -4.25
N VAL A 63 -8.82 -9.50 -4.36
CA VAL A 63 -8.21 -9.99 -5.59
C VAL A 63 -8.58 -11.45 -5.84
N GLU A 64 -8.60 -11.86 -7.10
CA GLU A 64 -8.99 -13.21 -7.52
C GLU A 64 -7.82 -13.99 -8.13
N GLY A 65 -7.90 -15.33 -8.05
CA GLY A 65 -6.98 -16.24 -8.72
C GLY A 65 -5.54 -16.18 -8.21
N LEU A 66 -5.36 -15.88 -6.91
CA LEU A 66 -4.12 -16.20 -6.20
C LEU A 66 -4.12 -17.69 -5.82
N THR A 67 -2.95 -18.28 -5.68
CA THR A 67 -2.85 -19.63 -5.09
C THR A 67 -3.26 -19.60 -3.62
N PRO A 68 -3.74 -20.71 -3.04
CA PRO A 68 -4.07 -20.74 -1.62
C PRO A 68 -2.82 -20.55 -0.74
N GLY A 69 -2.95 -19.78 0.34
CA GLY A 69 -1.88 -19.50 1.31
C GLY A 69 -1.42 -18.04 1.32
N LYS A 70 -0.25 -17.81 1.92
CA LYS A 70 0.28 -16.46 2.16
C LYS A 70 1.02 -15.88 0.97
N HIS A 71 0.74 -14.61 0.70
CA HIS A 71 1.36 -13.81 -0.35
C HIS A 71 1.87 -12.49 0.22
N GLY A 72 3.17 -12.21 0.07
CA GLY A 72 3.76 -10.93 0.47
C GLY A 72 3.08 -9.75 -0.24
N PHE A 73 2.87 -8.65 0.49
CA PHE A 73 2.05 -7.53 0.05
C PHE A 73 2.70 -6.21 0.43
N HIS A 74 3.13 -5.45 -0.58
CA HIS A 74 3.96 -4.27 -0.35
C HIS A 74 3.61 -3.11 -1.26
N VAL A 75 3.82 -1.89 -0.77
CA VAL A 75 3.92 -0.71 -1.63
C VAL A 75 5.36 -0.60 -2.14
N HIS A 76 5.52 -0.63 -3.45
CA HIS A 76 6.79 -0.45 -4.14
C HIS A 76 7.02 1.01 -4.53
N GLN A 77 8.28 1.42 -4.66
CA GLN A 77 8.66 2.83 -4.75
C GLN A 77 8.08 3.56 -5.97
N LYS A 78 7.90 2.90 -7.12
CA LYS A 78 7.48 3.52 -8.38
C LYS A 78 6.12 2.99 -8.85
N GLY A 79 5.30 3.87 -9.41
CA GLY A 79 4.07 3.52 -10.14
C GLY A 79 4.29 3.09 -11.59
N ASP A 80 5.42 2.43 -11.88
CA ASP A 80 5.71 1.88 -13.20
C ASP A 80 5.44 0.37 -13.19
N ILE A 81 4.27 -0.02 -13.69
CA ILE A 81 3.82 -1.42 -13.73
C ILE A 81 4.29 -2.17 -14.99
N SER A 82 5.16 -1.56 -15.80
CA SER A 82 5.79 -2.23 -16.94
C SER A 82 6.78 -3.32 -16.46
N ASN A 83 7.32 -4.06 -17.43
CA ASN A 83 8.25 -5.18 -17.20
C ASN A 83 7.75 -6.18 -16.14
N ALA A 84 6.50 -6.64 -16.27
CA ALA A 84 5.83 -7.58 -15.37
C ALA A 84 5.99 -7.18 -13.88
N CYS A 85 5.61 -5.94 -13.55
CA CYS A 85 5.75 -5.36 -12.21
C CYS A 85 7.20 -5.17 -11.73
N LEU A 86 8.24 -5.52 -12.48
CA LEU A 86 9.63 -5.34 -12.06
C LEU A 86 10.04 -3.86 -12.05
N ALA A 87 9.45 -3.04 -12.93
CA ALA A 87 9.76 -1.62 -13.02
C ALA A 87 9.29 -0.80 -11.79
N THR A 88 8.44 -1.37 -10.93
CA THR A 88 7.99 -0.73 -9.68
C THR A 88 9.12 -0.48 -8.68
N GLY A 89 10.30 -1.09 -8.90
CA GLY A 89 11.48 -0.91 -8.05
C GLY A 89 11.42 -1.72 -6.75
N PRO A 90 12.20 -1.38 -5.72
CA PRO A 90 12.15 -2.03 -4.40
C PRO A 90 10.93 -1.55 -3.59
N HIS A 91 10.78 -2.06 -2.37
CA HIS A 91 9.78 -1.58 -1.41
C HIS A 91 9.97 -0.08 -1.16
N PHE A 92 8.87 0.63 -0.91
CA PHE A 92 8.91 2.04 -0.58
C PHE A 92 9.54 2.26 0.81
N ASN A 93 10.77 2.76 0.83
CA ASN A 93 11.56 2.93 2.05
C ASN A 93 12.20 4.34 2.15
N PRO A 94 11.41 5.39 2.46
CA PRO A 94 11.95 6.74 2.64
C PRO A 94 12.80 6.89 3.92
N THR A 95 12.75 5.92 4.83
CA THR A 95 13.42 5.96 6.13
C THR A 95 14.73 5.16 6.17
N ASN A 96 15.12 4.51 5.06
CA ASN A 96 16.31 3.66 4.96
C ASN A 96 16.40 2.59 6.08
N LYS A 97 15.25 2.01 6.44
CA LYS A 97 15.15 0.93 7.44
C LYS A 97 15.33 -0.43 6.80
N ALA A 98 15.58 -1.46 7.61
CA ALA A 98 15.45 -2.83 7.14
C ALA A 98 13.97 -3.21 6.94
N HIS A 99 13.73 -4.25 6.14
CA HIS A 99 12.41 -4.85 5.99
C HIS A 99 11.93 -5.49 7.31
N GLY A 100 10.64 -5.42 7.60
CA GLY A 100 10.04 -5.97 8.82
C GLY A 100 8.53 -6.15 8.76
N ALA A 101 7.94 -6.68 9.84
CA ALA A 101 6.48 -6.87 9.91
C ALA A 101 5.74 -5.53 10.03
N PRO A 102 4.45 -5.45 9.67
CA PRO A 102 3.66 -4.23 9.82
C PRO A 102 3.63 -3.65 11.24
N THR A 103 3.77 -4.51 12.25
CA THR A 103 3.76 -4.11 13.67
C THR A 103 5.13 -3.65 14.18
N ASP A 104 6.20 -3.89 13.41
CA ASP A 104 7.56 -3.62 13.85
C ASP A 104 7.89 -2.13 13.65
N SER A 105 8.66 -1.55 14.58
CA SER A 105 9.14 -0.18 14.43
C SER A 105 10.25 -0.07 13.37
N GLU A 106 10.98 -1.17 13.14
CA GLU A 106 11.99 -1.33 12.11
C GLU A 106 11.35 -2.07 10.92
N ARG A 107 10.88 -1.30 9.94
CA ARG A 107 10.25 -1.78 8.70
C ARG A 107 10.37 -0.71 7.63
N HIS A 108 10.20 -1.09 6.37
CA HIS A 108 9.90 -0.10 5.33
C HIS A 108 8.49 0.46 5.51
N VAL A 109 8.27 1.69 5.03
CA VAL A 109 6.94 2.29 4.99
C VAL A 109 5.97 1.43 4.16
N GLY A 110 6.46 0.83 3.08
CA GLY A 110 5.63 -0.02 2.21
C GLY A 110 5.37 -1.44 2.68
N ASP A 111 5.87 -1.90 3.83
CA ASP A 111 5.81 -3.31 4.23
C ASP A 111 4.44 -3.69 4.84
N LEU A 112 3.45 -4.13 4.05
CA LEU A 112 2.10 -4.42 4.56
C LEU A 112 1.89 -5.89 4.99
N GLY A 113 2.94 -6.71 4.94
CA GLY A 113 2.96 -8.08 5.42
C GLY A 113 2.42 -9.06 4.39
N ASN A 114 1.47 -9.91 4.80
CA ASN A 114 0.93 -10.97 3.95
C ASN A 114 -0.59 -10.84 3.76
N LEU A 115 -1.05 -11.11 2.54
CA LEU A 115 -2.43 -11.53 2.28
C LEU A 115 -2.55 -13.04 2.53
N GLU A 116 -3.72 -13.50 2.97
CA GLU A 116 -4.04 -14.93 3.13
C GLU A 116 -5.12 -15.31 2.10
N SER A 117 -4.71 -16.02 1.05
CA SER A 117 -5.61 -16.45 -0.01
C SER A 117 -6.29 -17.77 0.36
N PRO A 118 -7.64 -17.86 0.27
CA PRO A 118 -8.36 -19.08 0.59
C PRO A 118 -8.20 -20.15 -0.51
N THR A 119 -8.60 -21.39 -0.20
CA THR A 119 -8.65 -22.47 -1.20
C THR A 119 -9.62 -22.17 -2.35
N ASN A 120 -10.72 -21.46 -2.05
CA ASN A 120 -11.76 -21.09 -3.00
C ASN A 120 -12.25 -19.68 -2.70
N GLY A 121 -12.59 -18.92 -3.75
CA GLY A 121 -13.11 -17.56 -3.63
C GLY A 121 -12.02 -16.50 -3.72
N PRO A 122 -12.41 -15.22 -3.54
CA PRO A 122 -11.47 -14.10 -3.58
C PRO A 122 -10.58 -14.07 -2.33
N THR A 123 -9.42 -13.45 -2.46
CA THR A 123 -8.58 -13.03 -1.33
C THR A 123 -9.03 -11.66 -0.87
N ASP A 124 -9.63 -11.59 0.31
CA ASP A 124 -10.04 -10.33 0.92
C ASP A 124 -8.84 -9.58 1.51
N ILE A 125 -8.85 -8.27 1.37
CA ILE A 125 -7.81 -7.37 1.85
C ILE A 125 -8.48 -6.41 2.83
N VAL A 126 -8.07 -6.48 4.10
CA VAL A 126 -8.56 -5.60 5.17
C VAL A 126 -7.36 -5.28 6.09
N ILE A 127 -6.77 -4.11 5.90
CA ILE A 127 -5.56 -3.67 6.61
C ILE A 127 -5.76 -2.24 7.12
N GLU A 128 -5.27 -1.96 8.33
CA GLU A 128 -5.09 -0.59 8.83
C GLU A 128 -3.60 -0.36 9.10
N ASP A 129 -3.02 0.67 8.50
CA ASP A 129 -1.59 0.99 8.62
C ASP A 129 -1.37 2.45 9.02
N LYS A 130 -0.33 2.69 9.84
CA LYS A 130 0.00 4.00 10.43
C LYS A 130 1.27 4.62 9.83
N PHE A 131 1.96 3.91 8.95
CA PHE A 131 3.21 4.34 8.33
C PHE A 131 2.97 4.89 6.93
N ILE A 132 2.18 4.17 6.11
CA ILE A 132 1.74 4.70 4.81
C ILE A 132 0.85 5.92 5.03
N SER A 133 0.92 6.86 4.11
CA SER A 133 0.03 8.02 4.04
C SER A 133 -0.41 8.21 2.60
N LEU A 134 -1.50 8.94 2.38
CA LEU A 134 -1.92 9.44 1.08
C LEU A 134 -1.41 10.87 0.85
N ASN A 135 -0.69 11.46 1.80
CA ASN A 135 -0.06 12.77 1.68
C ASN A 135 1.34 12.82 2.32
N GLY A 136 2.06 13.92 2.09
CA GLY A 136 3.36 14.17 2.70
C GLY A 136 4.47 13.21 2.24
N ALA A 137 5.53 13.13 3.05
CA ALA A 137 6.75 12.38 2.72
C ALA A 137 6.53 10.86 2.60
N TYR A 138 5.51 10.32 3.28
CA TYR A 138 5.15 8.91 3.24
C TYR A 138 3.98 8.62 2.29
N SER A 139 3.66 9.57 1.40
CA SER A 139 2.60 9.40 0.41
C SER A 139 2.87 8.19 -0.49
N ILE A 140 1.86 7.33 -0.61
CA ILE A 140 1.83 6.18 -1.52
C ILE A 140 1.11 6.48 -2.84
N LEU A 141 0.59 7.69 -3.02
CA LEU A 141 -0.02 8.10 -4.28
C LEU A 141 1.01 8.08 -5.42
N GLY A 142 0.60 7.56 -6.59
CA GLY A 142 1.47 7.39 -7.75
C GLY A 142 2.53 6.30 -7.59
N ARG A 143 2.53 5.56 -6.47
CA ARG A 143 3.32 4.34 -6.27
C ARG A 143 2.52 3.11 -6.70
N ALA A 144 3.10 1.92 -6.59
CA ALA A 144 2.42 0.69 -6.94
C ALA A 144 2.25 -0.21 -5.72
N ILE A 145 1.08 -0.84 -5.59
CA ILE A 145 0.93 -2.03 -4.77
C ILE A 145 1.45 -3.25 -5.53
N VAL A 146 2.09 -4.19 -4.84
CA VAL A 146 2.61 -5.43 -5.41
C VAL A 146 2.21 -6.61 -4.52
N ILE A 147 1.74 -7.67 -5.18
CA ILE A 147 1.46 -8.98 -4.57
C ILE A 147 2.55 -9.94 -5.03
N HIS A 148 3.11 -10.68 -4.09
CA HIS A 148 4.22 -11.61 -4.32
C HIS A 148 3.77 -13.07 -4.40
N GLU A 149 4.60 -13.91 -5.02
CA GLU A 149 4.35 -15.34 -5.22
C GLU A 149 4.32 -16.14 -3.92
N LYS A 150 5.16 -15.78 -2.95
CA LYS A 150 5.34 -16.50 -1.70
C LYS A 150 5.00 -15.63 -0.50
N ALA A 151 4.95 -16.28 0.66
CA ALA A 151 4.87 -15.60 1.94
C ALA A 151 6.09 -14.69 2.16
N ASP A 152 5.82 -13.48 2.64
CA ASP A 152 6.79 -12.60 3.26
C ASP A 152 7.16 -13.16 4.65
N ASP A 153 8.45 -13.38 4.89
CA ASP A 153 9.01 -13.86 6.16
C ASP A 153 9.12 -12.79 7.26
N LEU A 154 8.73 -11.55 6.95
CA LEU A 154 8.68 -10.38 7.82
C LEU A 154 10.04 -9.96 8.38
N GLY A 155 11.11 -10.24 7.64
CA GLY A 155 12.49 -10.00 8.05
C GLY A 155 13.02 -11.03 9.05
N LYS A 156 12.33 -12.17 9.20
CA LYS A 156 12.59 -13.16 10.27
C LYS A 156 13.10 -14.50 9.72
N GLY A 157 13.29 -14.64 8.41
CA GLY A 157 13.85 -15.85 7.79
C GLY A 157 15.35 -16.06 7.96
N GLY A 158 16.08 -15.08 8.51
CA GLY A 158 17.51 -15.22 8.81
C GLY A 158 18.45 -15.10 7.61
N THR A 159 17.98 -14.59 6.48
CA THR A 159 18.79 -14.33 5.28
C THR A 159 18.92 -12.84 5.00
N GLU A 160 19.86 -12.45 4.13
CA GLU A 160 19.94 -11.08 3.62
C GLU A 160 18.66 -10.69 2.87
N ALA A 161 18.08 -11.62 2.09
CA ALA A 161 16.83 -11.38 1.38
C ALA A 161 15.66 -11.14 2.33
N SER A 162 15.65 -11.79 3.50
CA SER A 162 14.68 -11.52 4.57
C SER A 162 14.71 -10.04 4.97
N LYS A 163 15.91 -9.46 5.18
CA LYS A 163 16.07 -8.06 5.60
C LYS A 163 15.82 -7.03 4.49
N VAL A 164 15.67 -7.45 3.25
CA VAL A 164 15.48 -6.57 2.09
C VAL A 164 14.07 -6.66 1.50
N SER A 165 13.51 -7.86 1.39
CA SER A 165 12.23 -8.08 0.69
C SER A 165 11.36 -9.16 1.34
N GLY A 166 11.71 -9.61 2.55
CA GLY A 166 10.99 -10.70 3.22
C GLY A 166 11.07 -12.05 2.51
N ASP A 167 12.00 -12.20 1.56
CA ASP A 167 12.12 -13.37 0.67
C ASP A 167 10.79 -13.82 0.00
N ALA A 168 9.89 -12.87 -0.29
CA ALA A 168 8.55 -13.16 -0.82
C ALA A 168 8.50 -13.67 -2.28
N GLY A 169 9.65 -13.78 -2.96
CA GLY A 169 9.73 -14.30 -4.33
C GLY A 169 9.23 -13.35 -5.42
N ALA A 170 8.73 -13.91 -6.51
CA ALA A 170 8.36 -13.17 -7.73
C ALA A 170 7.16 -12.21 -7.50
N ARG A 171 7.02 -11.22 -8.37
CA ARG A 171 5.88 -10.28 -8.37
C ARG A 171 4.80 -10.85 -9.29
N ILE A 172 3.64 -11.19 -8.73
CA ILE A 172 2.57 -11.88 -9.47
C ILE A 172 1.41 -10.96 -9.83
N ALA A 173 1.30 -9.80 -9.17
CA ALA A 173 0.36 -8.75 -9.55
C ALA A 173 0.81 -7.38 -9.04
N CYS A 174 0.39 -6.32 -9.71
CA CYS A 174 0.62 -4.96 -9.24
C CYS A 174 -0.40 -3.96 -9.78
N GLY A 175 -0.50 -2.80 -9.13
CA GLY A 175 -1.41 -1.73 -9.54
C GLY A 175 -0.95 -0.37 -9.05
N VAL A 176 -1.05 0.65 -9.90
CA VAL A 176 -0.73 2.04 -9.50
C VAL A 176 -1.83 2.57 -8.59
N ILE A 177 -1.44 3.23 -7.51
CA ILE A 177 -2.34 3.83 -6.51
C ILE A 177 -2.67 5.25 -6.96
N GLY A 178 -3.87 5.44 -7.51
CA GLY A 178 -4.36 6.72 -8.02
C GLY A 178 -5.38 7.37 -7.09
N ILE A 179 -5.40 8.71 -7.02
CA ILE A 179 -6.41 9.46 -6.26
C ILE A 179 -7.81 9.18 -6.80
N THR A 180 -8.78 9.00 -5.91
CA THR A 180 -10.22 8.93 -6.22
C THR A 180 -11.00 10.12 -5.64
N SER A 181 -10.54 10.67 -4.51
CA SER A 181 -11.00 11.96 -3.97
C SER A 181 -9.90 12.59 -3.13
N ALA A 182 -9.81 13.92 -3.14
CA ALA A 182 -8.95 14.71 -2.27
C ALA A 182 -9.74 15.95 -1.84
#